data_AF-A0A099ZB83-F1
#
_entry.id   AF-A0A099ZB83-F1
#
_cell.length_a   1.000
_cell.length_b   1.000
_cell.length_c   1.000
_cell.angle_alpha   90.00
_cell.angle_beta   90.00
_cell.angle_gamma   90.00
#
_symmetry.space_group_name_H-M   'P 1'
#
loop_
_entity.id
_entity.type
_entity.pdbx_description
1 polymer ?
#
loop_
_entity_poly.entity_id
_entity_poly.type
_entity_poly.pdbx_seq_one_letter_code
_entity_poly.pdbx_strand_id
1 'polypeptide(L)'
;FTEVVKFTPPLYKQRYQFIKDLVGKYKPKKVADLGCADCTLLWMLKFCSCIEVLAGLDICENVMKEKMHRLYPLPGDYLQPAERSLTVTLHHGSVAHKDPCMLGFDLITCIELIEHLEESELEKFPEVVFGFMAPAMVVISTPNSEFNPLLPGVTSFRHPDHKFEWNQAEFQSWALHIARCYNYSVEFTGVGPPPMGMEDVGFCTQIGVFVRKYSQTGETAHFEKPTKAAYKTV
;
A
#
# COMPACT_ATOMS: atom_id res chain seq x y z
N PHE A 1 15.85 6.17 32.67
CA PHE A 1 15.01 5.02 32.29
C PHE A 1 14.27 5.40 31.03
N THR A 2 14.88 5.20 29.85
CA THR A 2 14.18 5.33 28.58
C THR A 2 13.30 4.10 28.44
N GLU A 3 12.00 4.26 28.64
CA GLU A 3 11.03 3.22 28.33
C GLU A 3 11.21 2.82 26.87
N VAL A 4 11.48 1.53 26.63
CA VAL A 4 11.59 1.00 25.28
C VAL A 4 10.23 1.17 24.61
N VAL A 5 10.15 1.96 23.52
CA VAL A 5 8.91 2.17 22.80
C VAL A 5 8.39 0.81 22.30
N LYS A 6 7.24 0.40 22.82
CA LYS A 6 6.54 -0.83 22.44
C LYS A 6 5.13 -0.48 22.00
N PHE A 7 4.76 -0.96 20.81
CA PHE A 7 3.43 -0.79 20.27
C PHE A 7 2.55 -1.99 20.60
N THR A 8 1.40 -1.73 21.22
CA THR A 8 0.36 -2.74 21.45
C THR A 8 -0.95 -2.25 20.83
N PRO A 9 -1.44 -2.87 19.73
CA PRO A 9 -0.87 -4.04 19.04
C PRO A 9 0.43 -3.71 18.27
N PRO A 10 1.19 -4.71 17.80
CA PRO A 10 2.39 -4.49 16.99
C PRO A 10 2.14 -3.59 15.78
N LEU A 11 3.14 -2.80 15.39
CA LEU A 11 2.99 -1.73 14.38
C LEU A 11 2.46 -2.23 13.04
N TYR A 12 2.92 -3.38 12.55
CA TYR A 12 2.42 -3.97 11.31
C TYR A 12 0.92 -4.28 11.37
N LYS A 13 0.39 -4.70 12.53
CA LYS A 13 -1.05 -4.91 12.71
C LYS A 13 -1.82 -3.59 12.72
N GLN A 14 -1.24 -2.53 13.29
CA GLN A 14 -1.85 -1.20 13.24
C GLN A 14 -1.96 -0.69 11.80
N ARG A 15 -0.91 -0.85 10.98
CA ARG A 15 -0.94 -0.51 9.54
C ARG A 15 -2.05 -1.26 8.81
N TYR A 16 -2.15 -2.57 9.01
CA TYR A 16 -3.21 -3.35 8.37
C TYR A 16 -4.60 -2.94 8.87
N GLN A 17 -4.77 -2.73 10.18
CA GLN A 17 -6.04 -2.27 10.73
C GLN A 17 -6.47 -0.92 10.12
N PHE A 18 -5.53 0.01 9.94
CA PHE A 18 -5.78 1.29 9.25
C PHE A 18 -6.35 1.09 7.84
N ILE A 19 -5.78 0.18 7.04
CA ILE A 19 -6.31 -0.15 5.71
C ILE A 19 -7.69 -0.79 5.81
N LYS A 20 -7.90 -1.70 6.76
CA LYS A 20 -9.21 -2.34 6.97
C LYS A 20 -10.29 -1.32 7.33
N ASP A 21 -9.96 -0.32 8.14
CA ASP A 21 -10.88 0.76 8.52
C ASP A 21 -11.23 1.64 7.30
N LEU A 22 -10.25 1.95 6.45
CA LEU A 22 -10.51 2.64 5.17
C LEU A 22 -11.41 1.82 4.25
N VAL A 23 -11.16 0.52 4.12
CA VAL A 23 -12.03 -0.39 3.34
C VAL A 23 -13.44 -0.42 3.92
N GLY A 24 -13.60 -0.47 5.25
CA GLY A 24 -14.91 -0.40 5.90
C GLY A 24 -15.66 0.91 5.63
N LYS A 25 -14.93 2.03 5.59
CA LYS A 25 -15.48 3.37 5.33
C LYS A 25 -15.88 3.58 3.87
N TYR A 26 -14.99 3.26 2.93
CA TYR A 26 -15.16 3.59 1.52
C TYR A 26 -15.72 2.44 0.67
N LYS A 27 -15.71 1.21 1.19
CA LYS A 27 -16.25 0.00 0.55
C LYS A 27 -15.77 -0.19 -0.90
N PRO A 28 -14.45 -0.17 -1.18
CA PRO A 28 -13.94 -0.43 -2.51
C PRO A 28 -14.28 -1.87 -2.96
N LYS A 29 -14.50 -2.06 -4.26
CA LYS A 29 -14.80 -3.35 -4.88
C LYS A 29 -13.55 -4.03 -5.41
N LYS A 30 -12.62 -3.26 -5.97
CA LYS A 30 -11.35 -3.73 -6.50
C LYS A 30 -10.19 -3.15 -5.70
N VAL A 31 -9.44 -4.00 -5.01
CA VAL A 31 -8.33 -3.59 -4.15
C VAL A 31 -7.04 -4.31 -4.56
N ALA A 32 -5.97 -3.55 -4.77
CA ALA A 32 -4.64 -4.09 -5.06
C ALA A 32 -3.65 -3.73 -3.95
N ASP A 33 -2.81 -4.68 -3.57
CA ASP A 33 -1.71 -4.48 -2.63
C ASP A 33 -0.38 -4.65 -3.37
N LEU A 34 0.38 -3.58 -3.49
CA LEU A 34 1.69 -3.56 -4.13
C LEU A 34 2.77 -3.71 -3.06
N GLY A 35 3.65 -4.70 -3.22
CA GLY A 35 4.52 -5.19 -2.14
C GLY A 35 3.77 -6.12 -1.17
N CYS A 36 2.95 -7.03 -1.70
CA CYS A 36 2.04 -7.83 -0.87
C CYS A 36 2.73 -8.91 -0.01
N ALA A 37 4.01 -9.17 -0.24
CA ALA A 37 4.89 -10.04 0.53
C ALA A 37 4.21 -11.38 0.93
N ASP A 38 3.98 -11.59 2.22
CA ASP A 38 3.42 -12.82 2.79
C ASP A 38 1.89 -12.93 2.68
N CYS A 39 1.27 -12.02 1.93
CA CYS A 39 -0.16 -11.90 1.67
C CYS A 39 -1.02 -11.67 2.93
N THR A 40 -0.44 -11.23 4.06
CA THR A 40 -1.23 -11.02 5.30
C THR A 40 -2.31 -9.97 5.14
N LEU A 41 -2.02 -8.85 4.47
CA LEU A 41 -3.01 -7.80 4.23
C LEU A 41 -4.14 -8.32 3.33
N LEU A 42 -3.81 -8.95 2.21
CA LEU A 42 -4.78 -9.59 1.31
C LEU A 42 -5.66 -10.61 2.03
N TRP A 43 -5.06 -11.47 2.87
CA TRP A 43 -5.80 -12.45 3.68
C TRP A 43 -6.80 -11.77 4.60
N MET A 44 -6.42 -10.68 5.26
CA MET A 44 -7.32 -9.95 6.14
C MET A 44 -8.45 -9.26 5.36
N LEU A 45 -8.15 -8.70 4.17
CA LEU A 45 -9.12 -8.02 3.32
C LEU A 45 -10.10 -8.97 2.63
N LYS A 46 -9.74 -10.24 2.40
CA LYS A 46 -10.62 -11.23 1.75
C LYS A 46 -11.97 -11.43 2.45
N PHE A 47 -12.01 -11.14 3.76
CA PHE A 47 -13.21 -11.23 4.59
C PHE A 47 -14.09 -9.97 4.55
N CYS A 48 -13.67 -8.90 3.87
CA CYS A 48 -14.48 -7.71 3.66
C CYS A 48 -15.48 -7.98 2.52
N SER A 49 -16.76 -7.99 2.84
CA SER A 49 -17.83 -8.37 1.89
C SER A 49 -18.01 -7.41 0.71
N CYS A 50 -17.54 -6.17 0.82
CA CYS A 50 -17.59 -5.20 -0.28
C CYS A 50 -16.60 -5.49 -1.40
N ILE A 51 -15.54 -6.25 -1.13
CA ILE A 51 -14.48 -6.53 -2.11
C ILE A 51 -14.88 -7.72 -2.99
N GLU A 52 -14.76 -7.50 -4.30
CA GLU A 52 -15.05 -8.45 -5.38
C GLU A 52 -13.76 -8.90 -6.09
N VAL A 53 -12.73 -8.04 -6.14
CA VAL A 53 -11.41 -8.33 -6.73
C VAL A 53 -10.30 -7.93 -5.77
N LEU A 54 -9.42 -8.88 -5.43
CA LEU A 54 -8.16 -8.64 -4.74
C LEU A 54 -6.99 -8.99 -5.66
N ALA A 55 -6.02 -8.09 -5.76
CA ALA A 55 -4.76 -8.36 -6.44
C ALA A 55 -3.58 -8.13 -5.51
N GLY A 56 -2.58 -9.00 -5.57
CA GLY A 56 -1.27 -8.79 -4.97
C GLY A 56 -0.20 -8.68 -6.04
N LEU A 57 0.72 -7.72 -5.89
CA LEU A 57 1.91 -7.60 -6.73
C LEU A 57 3.15 -7.64 -5.83
N ASP A 58 4.13 -8.48 -6.17
CA ASP A 58 5.42 -8.49 -5.48
C ASP A 58 6.55 -8.97 -6.41
N ILE A 59 7.78 -8.54 -6.15
CA ILE A 59 8.99 -9.00 -6.83
C ILE A 59 9.45 -10.38 -6.33
N CYS A 60 9.04 -10.78 -5.12
CA CYS A 60 9.43 -12.02 -4.46
C CYS A 60 8.41 -13.15 -4.73
N GLU A 61 8.46 -13.77 -5.91
CA GLU A 61 7.56 -14.89 -6.30
C GLU A 61 7.54 -16.02 -5.26
N ASN A 62 8.70 -16.33 -4.66
CA ASN A 62 8.84 -17.42 -3.68
C ASN A 62 8.01 -17.17 -2.40
N VAL A 63 8.05 -15.94 -1.87
CA VAL A 63 7.32 -15.58 -0.65
C VAL A 63 5.81 -15.69 -0.89
N MET A 64 5.35 -15.21 -2.04
CA MET A 64 3.94 -15.35 -2.44
C MET A 64 3.53 -16.83 -2.55
N LYS A 65 4.31 -17.67 -3.26
CA LYS A 65 4.00 -19.10 -3.42
C LYS A 65 3.90 -19.85 -2.10
N GLU A 66 4.80 -19.55 -1.16
CA GLU A 66 4.78 -20.18 0.16
C GLU A 66 3.52 -19.82 0.96
N LYS A 67 2.94 -18.63 0.75
CA LYS A 67 1.87 -18.08 1.58
C LYS A 67 0.51 -17.99 0.91
N MET A 68 0.42 -18.19 -0.41
CA MET A 68 -0.82 -18.04 -1.18
C MET A 68 -1.95 -18.96 -0.73
N HIS A 69 -1.63 -20.11 -0.11
CA HIS A 69 -2.61 -21.03 0.48
C HIS A 69 -3.56 -20.35 1.50
N ARG A 70 -3.12 -19.26 2.12
CA ARG A 70 -3.95 -18.44 3.04
C ARG A 70 -5.14 -17.81 2.31
N LEU A 71 -4.97 -17.49 1.03
CA LEU A 71 -5.96 -16.82 0.20
C LEU A 71 -7.01 -17.78 -0.36
N TYR A 72 -6.80 -19.09 -0.29
CA TYR A 72 -7.75 -20.09 -0.78
C TYR A 72 -9.09 -19.99 -0.05
N PRO A 73 -10.20 -20.38 -0.72
CA PRO A 73 -11.50 -20.51 -0.07
C PRO A 73 -11.39 -21.43 1.15
N LEU A 74 -12.06 -21.04 2.24
CA LEU A 74 -12.16 -21.87 3.43
C LEU A 74 -13.17 -23.00 3.17
N PRO A 75 -13.09 -24.12 3.92
CA PRO A 75 -14.09 -25.19 3.83
C PRO A 75 -15.54 -24.69 3.96
N GLY A 76 -15.77 -23.67 4.81
CA GLY A 76 -17.07 -23.02 4.97
C GLY A 76 -17.60 -22.33 3.71
N ASP A 77 -16.72 -21.79 2.86
CA ASP A 77 -17.10 -21.12 1.62
C ASP A 77 -17.68 -22.11 0.58
N TYR A 78 -17.31 -23.39 0.66
CA TYR A 78 -17.88 -24.45 -0.18
C TYR A 78 -19.22 -24.97 0.37
N LEU A 79 -19.34 -25.05 1.69
CA LEU A 79 -20.56 -25.53 2.35
C LEU A 79 -21.69 -24.49 2.31
N GLN A 80 -21.34 -23.21 2.38
CA GLN A 80 -22.25 -22.07 2.30
C GLN A 80 -21.68 -21.01 1.37
N PRO A 81 -21.81 -21.22 0.04
CA PRO A 81 -21.33 -20.26 -0.95
C PRO A 81 -21.96 -18.89 -0.72
N ALA A 82 -21.12 -17.87 -0.61
CA ALA A 82 -21.60 -16.50 -0.56
C ALA A 82 -22.19 -16.10 -1.92
N GLU A 83 -23.20 -15.23 -1.92
CA GLU A 83 -23.72 -14.64 -3.17
C GLU A 83 -22.66 -13.80 -3.90
N ARG A 84 -21.69 -13.25 -3.15
CA ARG A 84 -20.58 -12.50 -3.72
C ARG A 84 -19.57 -13.43 -4.39
N SER A 85 -19.12 -13.07 -5.58
CA SER A 85 -17.92 -13.64 -6.17
C SER A 85 -16.70 -12.84 -5.73
N LEU A 86 -15.71 -13.51 -5.13
CA LEU A 86 -14.41 -12.92 -4.82
C LEU A 86 -13.35 -13.56 -5.71
N THR A 87 -12.68 -12.75 -6.52
CA THR A 87 -11.49 -13.16 -7.26
C THR A 87 -10.24 -12.66 -6.53
N VAL A 88 -9.28 -13.55 -6.31
CA VAL A 88 -7.97 -13.19 -5.75
C VAL A 88 -6.89 -13.59 -6.75
N THR A 89 -6.00 -12.68 -7.11
CA THR A 89 -4.91 -12.94 -8.07
C THR A 89 -3.59 -12.42 -7.52
N LEU A 90 -2.52 -13.20 -7.70
CA LEU A 90 -1.16 -12.80 -7.33
C LEU A 90 -0.31 -12.66 -8.60
N HIS A 91 0.45 -11.59 -8.66
CA HIS A 91 1.27 -11.21 -9.79
C HIS A 91 2.72 -11.05 -9.35
N HIS A 92 3.63 -11.71 -10.04
CA HIS A 92 5.06 -11.47 -9.94
C HIS A 92 5.45 -10.38 -10.95
N GLY A 93 6.00 -9.27 -10.42
CA GLY A 93 6.40 -8.10 -11.21
C GLY A 93 6.89 -6.95 -10.33
N SER A 94 7.39 -5.88 -10.96
CA SER A 94 7.82 -4.65 -10.27
C SER A 94 6.78 -3.55 -10.44
N VAL A 95 6.61 -2.75 -9.39
CA VAL A 95 5.79 -1.52 -9.39
C VAL A 95 6.31 -0.44 -10.35
N ALA A 96 7.55 -0.58 -10.83
CA ALA A 96 8.12 0.29 -11.85
C ALA A 96 7.67 -0.05 -13.28
N HIS A 97 6.88 -1.12 -13.48
CA HIS A 97 6.37 -1.52 -14.78
C HIS A 97 4.85 -1.35 -14.87
N LYS A 98 4.37 -0.84 -16.00
CA LYS A 98 2.94 -0.75 -16.34
C LYS A 98 2.42 -2.11 -16.79
N ASP A 99 1.34 -2.59 -16.17
CA ASP A 99 0.60 -3.77 -16.64
C ASP A 99 -0.91 -3.48 -16.69
N PRO A 100 -1.59 -3.70 -17.84
CA PRO A 100 -3.02 -3.47 -17.96
C PRO A 100 -3.91 -4.20 -16.93
N CYS A 101 -3.42 -5.29 -16.32
CA CYS A 101 -4.18 -6.01 -15.29
C CYS A 101 -4.43 -5.17 -14.03
N MET A 102 -3.68 -4.08 -13.84
CA MET A 102 -3.80 -3.17 -12.69
C MET A 102 -4.70 -1.96 -12.95
N LEU A 103 -5.37 -1.89 -14.10
CA LEU A 103 -6.27 -0.79 -14.44
C LEU A 103 -7.63 -0.92 -13.74
N GLY A 104 -8.19 0.22 -13.36
CA GLY A 104 -9.57 0.32 -12.86
C GLY A 104 -9.76 -0.21 -11.44
N PHE A 105 -8.70 -0.23 -10.62
CA PHE A 105 -8.81 -0.49 -9.18
C PHE A 105 -9.38 0.71 -8.44
N ASP A 106 -10.16 0.44 -7.39
CA ASP A 106 -10.73 1.49 -6.54
C ASP A 106 -9.72 1.95 -5.49
N LEU A 107 -8.98 1.00 -4.92
CA LEU A 107 -7.97 1.22 -3.88
C LEU A 107 -6.68 0.48 -4.23
N ILE A 108 -5.56 1.20 -4.17
CA ILE A 108 -4.22 0.62 -4.22
C ILE A 108 -3.51 0.90 -2.89
N THR A 109 -2.91 -0.13 -2.29
CA THR A 109 -2.10 -0.02 -1.08
C THR A 109 -0.63 -0.27 -1.41
N CYS A 110 0.25 0.52 -0.81
CA CYS A 110 1.71 0.40 -0.91
C CYS A 110 2.26 0.56 0.52
N ILE A 111 2.25 -0.53 1.28
CA ILE A 111 2.48 -0.49 2.73
C ILE A 111 3.93 -0.90 3.01
N GLU A 112 4.74 0.04 3.47
CA GLU A 112 6.19 -0.17 3.71
C GLU A 112 6.89 -0.70 2.45
N LEU A 113 6.66 -0.03 1.31
CA LEU A 113 7.17 -0.43 0.01
C LEU A 113 8.22 0.55 -0.53
N ILE A 114 7.90 1.84 -0.51
CA ILE A 114 8.65 2.84 -1.28
C ILE A 114 10.10 2.94 -0.83
N GLU A 115 10.38 2.73 0.45
CA GLU A 115 11.73 2.70 1.05
C GLU A 115 12.61 1.56 0.54
N HIS A 116 12.04 0.55 -0.11
CA HIS A 116 12.78 -0.56 -0.72
C HIS A 116 13.09 -0.32 -2.20
N LEU A 117 12.49 0.70 -2.82
CA LEU A 117 12.68 0.99 -4.23
C LEU A 117 14.04 1.63 -4.46
N GLU A 118 14.76 1.13 -5.47
CA GLU A 118 15.94 1.83 -5.97
C GLU A 118 15.53 3.19 -6.55
N GLU A 119 16.44 4.16 -6.58
CA GLU A 119 16.15 5.54 -7.04
C GLU A 119 15.43 5.57 -8.41
N SER A 120 15.92 4.78 -9.37
CA SER A 120 15.32 4.67 -10.71
C SER A 120 13.92 4.03 -10.75
N GLU A 121 13.55 3.25 -9.74
CA GLU A 121 12.21 2.67 -9.60
C GLU A 121 11.29 3.67 -8.90
N LEU A 122 11.78 4.35 -7.86
CA LEU A 122 11.06 5.40 -7.16
C LEU A 122 10.70 6.57 -8.09
N GLU A 123 11.55 6.92 -9.04
CA GLU A 123 11.25 7.92 -10.07
C GLU A 123 10.09 7.53 -11.00
N LYS A 124 9.97 6.23 -11.32
CA LYS A 124 8.90 5.71 -12.20
C LYS A 124 7.60 5.45 -11.47
N PHE A 125 7.68 5.10 -10.18
CA PHE A 125 6.55 4.70 -9.36
C PHE A 125 5.34 5.65 -9.45
N PRO A 126 5.49 6.99 -9.37
CA PRO A 126 4.35 7.90 -9.46
C PRO A 126 3.62 7.82 -10.80
N GLU A 127 4.36 7.73 -11.90
CA GLU A 127 3.79 7.64 -13.25
C GLU A 127 3.01 6.33 -13.43
N VAL A 128 3.53 5.23 -12.90
CA VAL A 128 2.85 3.92 -12.98
C VAL A 128 1.60 3.90 -12.11
N VAL A 129 1.68 4.30 -10.83
CA VAL A 129 0.55 4.15 -9.89
C VAL A 129 -0.48 5.26 -10.07
N PHE A 130 -0.06 6.52 -10.14
CA PHE A 130 -0.99 7.66 -10.19
C PHE A 130 -1.35 8.08 -11.62
N GLY A 131 -0.46 7.85 -12.59
CA GLY A 131 -0.68 8.15 -14.01
C GLY A 131 -1.40 7.02 -14.74
N PHE A 132 -0.81 5.83 -14.75
CA PHE A 132 -1.31 4.69 -15.52
C PHE A 132 -2.41 3.91 -14.79
N MET A 133 -2.18 3.41 -13.58
CA MET A 133 -3.19 2.67 -12.81
C MET A 133 -4.36 3.58 -12.38
N ALA A 134 -4.03 4.81 -12.01
CA ALA A 134 -4.95 5.93 -11.71
C ALA A 134 -6.18 5.55 -10.86
N PRO A 135 -6.01 4.83 -9.72
CA PRO A 135 -7.12 4.36 -8.90
C PRO A 135 -7.86 5.51 -8.22
N ALA A 136 -9.06 5.26 -7.70
CA ALA A 136 -9.81 6.27 -6.96
C ALA A 136 -9.09 6.69 -5.66
N MET A 137 -8.40 5.75 -5.01
CA MET A 137 -7.64 5.96 -3.79
C MET A 137 -6.29 5.23 -3.82
N VAL A 138 -5.23 5.87 -3.32
CA VAL A 138 -3.93 5.24 -3.06
C VAL A 138 -3.57 5.46 -1.59
N VAL A 139 -3.09 4.43 -0.91
CA VAL A 139 -2.55 4.55 0.45
C VAL A 139 -1.09 4.13 0.43
N ILE A 140 -0.21 5.05 0.82
CA ILE A 140 1.22 4.81 0.91
C ILE A 140 1.63 4.93 2.37
N SER A 141 2.36 3.94 2.89
CA SER A 141 3.06 4.05 4.18
C SER A 141 4.56 3.90 4.00
N THR A 142 5.30 4.56 4.86
CA THR A 142 6.76 4.41 4.97
C THR A 142 7.21 4.77 6.39
N PRO A 143 8.36 4.29 6.87
CA PRO A 143 8.95 4.72 8.13
C PRO A 143 9.12 6.25 8.23
N ASN A 144 8.95 6.79 9.43
CA ASN A 144 9.35 8.16 9.76
C ASN A 144 10.72 8.13 10.44
N SER A 145 11.76 8.64 9.77
CA SER A 145 13.13 8.61 10.32
C SER A 145 13.30 9.44 11.59
N GLU A 146 12.46 10.46 11.82
CA GLU A 146 12.48 11.27 13.05
C GLU A 146 12.12 10.44 14.29
N PHE A 147 11.40 9.33 14.11
CA PHE A 147 11.04 8.41 15.19
C PHE A 147 12.17 7.43 15.54
N ASN A 148 13.16 7.24 14.67
CA ASN A 148 14.21 6.22 14.84
C ASN A 148 14.99 6.34 16.15
N PRO A 149 15.36 7.55 16.65
CA PRO A 149 16.08 7.68 17.91
C PRO A 149 15.32 7.12 19.13
N LEU A 150 13.99 6.95 19.02
CA LEU A 150 13.15 6.38 20.07
C LEU A 150 13.11 4.84 20.04
N LEU A 151 13.59 4.23 18.96
CA LEU A 151 13.55 2.78 18.77
C LEU A 151 14.85 2.13 19.30
N PRO A 152 14.74 1.04 20.07
CA PRO A 152 15.91 0.36 20.61
C PRO A 152 16.74 -0.28 19.47
N GLY A 153 18.04 -0.02 19.45
CA GLY A 153 18.97 -0.67 18.54
C GLY A 153 18.98 -0.16 17.10
N VAL A 154 18.24 0.92 16.80
CA VAL A 154 18.27 1.58 15.50
C VAL A 154 19.34 2.69 15.53
N THR A 155 20.36 2.57 14.68
CA THR A 155 21.45 3.55 14.58
C THR A 155 21.43 4.36 13.28
N SER A 156 20.77 3.85 12.25
CA SER A 156 20.54 4.53 10.97
C SER A 156 19.14 4.20 10.46
N PHE A 157 19.03 3.29 9.50
CA PHE A 157 17.77 2.74 9.02
C PHE A 157 17.32 1.59 9.92
N ARG A 158 16.00 1.43 10.05
CA ARG A 158 15.33 0.36 10.79
C ARG A 158 15.55 -1.01 10.17
N HIS A 159 15.85 -1.07 8.88
CA HIS A 159 16.11 -2.30 8.17
C HIS A 159 17.31 -2.13 7.21
N PRO A 160 18.22 -3.13 7.11
CA PRO A 160 19.39 -3.04 6.24
C PRO A 160 19.05 -2.96 4.74
N ASP A 161 17.83 -3.38 4.39
CA ASP A 161 17.37 -3.45 2.99
C ASP A 161 16.62 -2.17 2.54
N HIS A 162 16.50 -1.16 3.42
CA HIS A 162 15.98 0.16 3.07
C HIS A 162 17.02 0.94 2.26
N LYS A 163 16.55 1.60 1.19
CA LYS A 163 17.34 2.50 0.34
C LYS A 163 17.35 3.93 0.88
N PHE A 164 16.28 4.31 1.57
CA PHE A 164 16.14 5.59 2.26
C PHE A 164 15.17 5.46 3.44
N GLU A 165 15.20 6.43 4.35
CA GLU A 165 14.13 6.64 5.33
C GLU A 165 13.85 8.13 5.47
N TRP A 166 12.68 8.56 4.99
CA TRP A 166 12.32 9.97 4.98
C TRP A 166 11.83 10.46 6.34
N ASN A 167 12.15 11.72 6.63
CA ASN A 167 11.46 12.47 7.68
C ASN A 167 10.06 12.91 7.21
N GLN A 168 9.30 13.56 8.10
CA GLN A 168 7.95 14.03 7.76
C GLN A 168 7.95 15.04 6.61
N ALA A 169 8.90 15.97 6.58
CA ALA A 169 8.96 17.02 5.57
C ALA A 169 9.29 16.47 4.17
N GLU A 170 10.22 15.51 4.08
CA GLU A 170 10.60 14.83 2.85
C GLU A 170 9.42 14.05 2.26
N PHE A 171 8.76 13.22 3.09
CA PHE A 171 7.59 12.46 2.66
C PHE A 171 6.44 13.36 2.24
N GLN A 172 6.14 14.40 3.02
CA GLN A 172 5.08 15.37 2.69
C GLN A 172 5.37 16.13 1.40
N SER A 173 6.61 16.58 1.21
CA SER A 173 7.03 17.29 -0.01
C SER A 173 6.86 16.42 -1.26
N TRP A 174 7.36 15.18 -1.20
CA TRP A 174 7.22 14.19 -2.27
C TRP A 174 5.75 13.87 -2.57
N ALA A 175 4.96 13.59 -1.54
CA ALA A 175 3.54 13.27 -1.67
C ALA A 175 2.72 14.45 -2.22
N LEU A 176 2.97 15.68 -1.75
CA LEU A 176 2.30 16.88 -2.25
C LEU A 176 2.66 17.16 -3.71
N HIS A 177 3.90 16.91 -4.12
CA HIS A 177 4.32 17.03 -5.51
C HIS A 177 3.52 16.05 -6.39
N ILE A 178 3.47 14.76 -6.03
CA ILE A 178 2.70 13.74 -6.76
C ILE A 178 1.22 14.09 -6.81
N ALA A 179 0.63 14.48 -5.69
CA ALA A 179 -0.78 14.84 -5.63
C ALA A 179 -1.13 16.00 -6.59
N ARG A 180 -0.23 16.98 -6.74
CA ARG A 180 -0.39 18.07 -7.71
C ARG A 180 -0.24 17.58 -9.15
N CYS A 181 0.80 16.79 -9.45
CA CYS A 181 1.10 16.32 -10.81
C CYS A 181 0.00 15.42 -11.39
N TYR A 182 -0.62 14.57 -10.57
CA TYR A 182 -1.60 13.57 -11.02
C TYR A 182 -3.05 13.88 -10.64
N ASN A 183 -3.34 15.09 -10.15
CA ASN A 183 -4.68 15.55 -9.76
C ASN A 183 -5.33 14.72 -8.63
N TYR A 184 -4.58 14.49 -7.56
CA TYR A 184 -5.07 13.92 -6.30
C TYR A 184 -5.10 15.00 -5.20
N SER A 185 -5.87 14.75 -4.14
CA SER A 185 -5.64 15.33 -2.81
C SER A 185 -4.89 14.31 -1.97
N VAL A 186 -4.07 14.77 -1.02
CA VAL A 186 -3.39 13.90 -0.06
C VAL A 186 -3.70 14.37 1.36
N GLU A 187 -4.04 13.42 2.23
CA GLU A 187 -4.16 13.60 3.67
C GLU A 187 -3.03 12.82 4.36
N PHE A 188 -2.36 13.47 5.32
CA PHE A 188 -1.26 12.88 6.08
C PHE A 188 -1.73 12.41 7.44
N THR A 189 -1.34 11.19 7.79
CA THR A 189 -1.63 10.55 9.08
C THR A 189 -0.55 9.52 9.38
N GLY A 190 -0.76 8.63 10.34
CA GLY A 190 0.18 7.58 10.65
C GLY A 190 -0.32 6.60 11.70
N VAL A 191 0.54 5.65 12.04
CA VAL A 191 0.31 4.68 13.12
C VAL A 191 1.54 4.55 14.00
N GLY A 192 1.34 4.07 15.24
CA GLY A 192 2.37 4.11 16.27
C GLY A 192 2.59 5.54 16.77
N PRO A 193 1.65 6.10 17.57
CA PRO A 193 1.80 7.44 18.11
C PRO A 193 3.07 7.56 18.97
N PRO A 194 3.65 8.76 19.07
CA PRO A 194 4.83 8.98 19.91
C PRO A 194 4.47 8.82 21.39
N PRO A 195 5.47 8.55 22.25
CA PRO A 195 5.30 8.64 23.69
C PRO A 195 4.81 10.03 24.11
N MET A 196 4.06 10.08 25.22
CA MET A 196 3.55 11.35 25.78
C MET A 196 4.70 12.35 26.01
N GLY A 197 4.54 13.58 25.54
CA GLY A 197 5.56 14.65 25.64
C GLY A 197 6.59 14.66 24.51
N MET A 198 6.44 13.82 23.48
CA MET A 198 7.27 13.81 22.26
C MET A 198 6.42 13.95 20.99
N GLU A 199 5.32 14.71 21.07
CA GLU A 199 4.34 14.86 19.99
C GLU A 199 4.95 15.40 18.69
N ASP A 200 6.01 16.22 18.79
CA ASP A 200 6.72 16.81 17.65
C ASP A 200 7.39 15.78 16.74
N VAL A 201 7.69 14.57 17.26
CA VAL A 201 8.32 13.48 16.48
C VAL A 201 7.35 12.88 15.45
N GLY A 202 6.04 13.03 15.68
CA GLY A 202 5.00 12.43 14.83
C GLY A 202 4.89 10.92 14.99
N PHE A 203 4.18 10.27 14.06
CA PHE A 203 3.94 8.83 14.08
C PHE A 203 5.17 8.03 13.68
N CYS A 204 5.28 6.79 14.17
CA CYS A 204 6.36 5.87 13.84
C CYS A 204 6.33 5.41 12.37
N THR A 205 5.14 5.11 11.86
CA THR A 205 4.88 4.98 10.42
C THR A 205 4.07 6.19 9.99
N GLN A 206 4.54 6.89 8.96
CA GLN A 206 3.81 7.95 8.30
C GLN A 206 3.02 7.39 7.12
N ILE A 207 1.83 7.94 6.89
CA ILE A 207 0.87 7.47 5.88
C ILE A 207 0.34 8.66 5.09
N GLY A 208 0.36 8.52 3.76
CA GLY A 208 -0.30 9.43 2.82
C GLY A 208 -1.51 8.73 2.21
N VAL A 209 -2.71 9.29 2.42
CA VAL A 209 -3.96 8.84 1.80
C VAL A 209 -4.28 9.78 0.65
N PHE A 210 -4.13 9.28 -0.58
CA PHE A 210 -4.39 10.01 -1.79
C PHE A 210 -5.78 9.68 -2.30
N VAL A 211 -6.56 10.71 -2.63
CA VAL A 211 -7.89 10.56 -3.24
C VAL A 211 -7.92 11.33 -4.55
N ARG A 212 -8.32 10.66 -5.63
CA ARG A 212 -8.38 11.27 -6.95
C ARG A 212 -9.41 12.38 -6.95
N LYS A 213 -9.04 13.57 -7.42
CA LYS A 213 -9.99 14.67 -7.61
C LYS A 213 -10.77 14.38 -8.89
N TYR A 214 -12.07 14.15 -8.78
CA TYR A 214 -12.91 14.04 -9.97
C TYR A 214 -12.90 15.38 -10.72
N SER A 215 -12.35 15.38 -11.93
CA SER A 215 -12.50 16.48 -12.87
C SER A 215 -13.94 16.47 -13.41
N GLN A 216 -14.64 17.60 -13.33
CA GLN A 216 -15.96 17.77 -13.95
C GLN A 216 -15.92 17.77 -15.49
N THR A 217 -14.74 17.64 -16.09
CA THR A 217 -14.56 17.48 -17.53
C THR A 217 -14.46 16.00 -17.86
N GLY A 218 -15.46 15.50 -18.60
CA GLY A 218 -15.49 14.16 -19.21
C GLY A 218 -14.48 14.03 -20.35
N GLU A 219 -13.20 14.33 -20.09
CA GLU A 219 -12.12 13.98 -21.00
C GLU A 219 -11.77 12.52 -20.78
N THR A 220 -12.20 11.71 -21.75
CA THR A 220 -11.77 10.33 -21.93
C THR A 220 -10.25 10.26 -21.84
N ALA A 221 -9.76 9.51 -20.85
CA ALA A 221 -8.35 9.18 -20.71
C ALA A 221 -7.81 8.68 -22.06
N HIS A 222 -6.76 9.34 -22.56
CA HIS A 222 -6.01 8.86 -23.71
C HIS A 222 -5.47 7.48 -23.36
N PHE A 223 -6.10 6.43 -23.90
CA PHE A 223 -5.55 5.08 -23.83
C PHE A 223 -4.24 5.08 -24.63
N GLU A 224 -3.11 5.04 -23.93
CA GLU A 224 -1.84 4.64 -24.53
C GLU A 224 -2.01 3.27 -25.18
N LYS A 225 -1.25 3.00 -26.26
CA LYS A 225 -1.24 1.72 -26.99
C LYS A 225 -1.17 0.54 -26.00
N PRO A 226 -1.71 -0.65 -26.35
CA PRO A 226 -1.74 -1.79 -25.44
C PRO A 226 -0.33 -2.08 -24.94
N THR A 227 -0.09 -1.80 -23.67
CA THR A 227 1.17 -2.14 -23.02
C THR A 227 1.24 -3.65 -22.97
N LYS A 228 2.36 -4.24 -23.42
CA LYS A 228 2.56 -5.68 -23.35
C LYS A 228 2.49 -6.10 -21.87
N ALA A 229 1.81 -7.22 -21.58
CA ALA A 229 1.77 -7.77 -20.23
C ALA A 229 3.20 -7.92 -19.69
N ALA A 230 3.46 -7.28 -18.55
CA ALA A 230 4.74 -7.22 -17.88
C ALA A 230 4.77 -8.15 -16.65
N TYR A 231 3.60 -8.46 -16.09
CA TYR A 231 3.48 -9.31 -14.90
C TYR A 231 3.19 -10.76 -15.27
N LYS A 232 3.63 -11.66 -14.41
CA LYS A 232 3.35 -13.10 -14.49
C LYS A 232 2.42 -13.49 -13.35
N THR A 233 1.27 -14.10 -13.65
CA THR A 233 0.41 -14.69 -12.61
C THR A 233 1.12 -15.85 -11.93
N VAL A 234 1.09 -15.87 -10.60
CA VAL A 234 1.78 -16.82 -9.73
C VAL A 234 0.99 -18.11 -9.53
#